data_AF-A0A534RY92-F1
#
_entry.id   AF-A0A534RY92-F1
#
_cell.length_a   1.000
_cell.length_b   1.000
_cell.length_c   1.000
_cell.angle_alpha   90.00
_cell.angle_beta   90.00
_cell.angle_gamma   90.00
#
_symmetry.space_group_name_H-M   'P 1'
#
loop_
_entity.id
_entity.type
_entity.pdbx_description
1 polymer ?
#
loop_
_entity_poly.entity_id
_entity_poly.type
_entity_poly.pdbx_seq_one_letter_code
_entity_poly.pdbx_strand_id
1 'polypeptide(L)'
;MAIEPVAAIVEQLARFRGSVMVPHILLRRGLPLALAAIDLDDRAALLDLDDPGVLRARQLRPSHVATRQRRVTQPQALALYRTGASGLRWWSTFESLWTNVTLFDRATPRLRVADVRRLRPGDADVHDAAELLGIAPA
;
A
#
# COMPACT_ATOMS: atom_id res chain seq x y z
N MET A 1 -0.20 -2.05 -2.48
CA MET A 1 -1.10 -2.82 -1.60
C MET A 1 -0.57 -2.69 -0.19
N ALA A 2 -1.33 -3.10 0.81
CA ALA A 2 -0.87 -3.17 2.20
C ALA A 2 -1.29 -4.49 2.82
N ILE A 3 -0.60 -4.92 3.88
CA ILE A 3 -0.96 -6.12 4.64
C ILE A 3 -2.22 -5.85 5.46
N GLU A 4 -2.27 -4.70 6.14
CA GLU A 4 -3.42 -4.28 6.93
C GLU A 4 -4.49 -3.64 6.02
N PRO A 5 -5.78 -4.03 6.15
CA PRO A 5 -6.89 -3.40 5.41
C PRO A 5 -6.94 -1.88 5.57
N VAL A 6 -6.82 -1.39 6.81
CA VAL A 6 -6.85 0.04 7.13
C VAL A 6 -5.74 0.81 6.42
N ALA A 7 -4.53 0.24 6.32
CA ALA A 7 -3.41 0.88 5.62
C ALA A 7 -3.70 1.08 4.12
N ALA A 8 -4.32 0.08 3.48
CA ALA A 8 -4.72 0.19 2.08
C ALA A 8 -5.78 1.27 1.86
N ILE A 9 -6.74 1.41 2.79
CA ILE A 9 -7.78 2.44 2.75
C ILE A 9 -7.17 3.82 2.99
N VAL A 10 -6.31 3.97 3.99
CA VAL A 10 -5.60 5.24 4.29
C VAL A 10 -4.86 5.75 3.05
N GLU A 11 -4.12 4.89 2.35
CA GLU A 11 -3.42 5.27 1.11
C GLU A 11 -4.38 5.78 0.01
N GLN A 12 -5.59 5.21 -0.11
CA GLN A 12 -6.59 5.68 -1.08
C GLN A 12 -7.27 6.99 -0.64
N LEU A 13 -7.51 7.17 0.65
CA LEU A 13 -8.25 8.32 1.19
C LEU A 13 -7.36 9.51 1.56
N ALA A 14 -6.03 9.33 1.59
CA ALA A 14 -5.06 10.33 2.04
C ALA A 14 -5.22 11.74 1.45
N ARG A 15 -5.70 11.84 0.20
CA ARG A 15 -5.94 13.14 -0.47
C ARG A 15 -7.08 13.96 0.14
N PHE A 16 -7.89 13.36 1.01
CA PHE A 16 -9.03 13.97 1.68
C PHE A 16 -8.74 14.25 3.17
N ARG A 17 -7.47 14.16 3.61
CA ARG A 17 -7.09 14.47 5.00
C ARG A 17 -7.66 15.81 5.46
N GLY A 18 -8.24 15.84 6.66
CA GLY A 18 -8.83 17.04 7.25
C GLY A 18 -10.16 17.50 6.65
N SER A 19 -10.87 16.63 5.92
CA SER A 19 -12.17 16.93 5.31
C SER A 19 -13.34 16.33 6.12
N VAL A 20 -14.54 16.35 5.55
CA VAL A 20 -15.75 15.70 6.12
C VAL A 20 -16.12 14.50 5.27
N MET A 21 -16.56 13.42 5.90
CA MET A 21 -16.97 12.17 5.26
C MET A 21 -18.22 12.39 4.42
N VAL A 22 -18.06 12.40 3.10
CA VAL A 22 -19.15 12.55 2.14
C VAL A 22 -19.11 11.39 1.15
N PRO A 23 -20.26 10.96 0.57
CA PRO A 23 -20.32 9.76 -0.25
C PRO A 23 -19.29 9.69 -1.39
N HIS A 24 -18.90 10.85 -1.95
CA HIS A 24 -17.95 10.92 -3.05
C HIS A 24 -16.50 10.60 -2.67
N ILE A 25 -16.14 10.62 -1.37
CA ILE A 25 -14.79 10.22 -0.89
C ILE A 25 -14.53 8.75 -1.21
N LEU A 26 -15.57 7.91 -1.14
CA LEU A 26 -15.51 6.49 -1.48
C LEU A 26 -15.76 6.22 -2.97
N LEU A 27 -15.65 7.25 -3.82
CA LEU A 27 -15.74 7.13 -5.27
C LEU A 27 -14.41 7.49 -5.95
N ARG A 28 -14.07 6.75 -7.00
CA ARG A 28 -12.94 7.05 -7.89
C ARG A 28 -13.39 6.91 -9.34
N ARG A 29 -13.34 8.02 -10.08
CA ARG A 29 -13.84 8.11 -11.47
C ARG A 29 -15.29 7.61 -11.61
N GLY A 30 -16.14 7.97 -10.65
CA GLY A 30 -17.56 7.59 -10.61
C GLY A 30 -17.84 6.16 -10.11
N LEU A 31 -16.82 5.34 -9.87
CA LEU A 31 -16.98 3.97 -9.38
C LEU A 31 -16.73 3.88 -7.87
N PRO A 32 -17.48 3.04 -7.14
CA PRO A 32 -17.24 2.83 -5.72
C PRO A 32 -15.88 2.16 -5.50
N LEU A 33 -15.17 2.61 -4.46
CA LEU A 33 -14.00 1.91 -3.97
C LEU A 33 -14.40 0.55 -3.39
N ALA A 34 -13.54 -0.43 -3.59
CA ALA A 34 -13.65 -1.77 -3.02
C ALA A 34 -12.33 -2.15 -2.37
N LEU A 35 -12.41 -2.91 -1.28
CA LEU A 35 -11.29 -3.60 -0.68
C LEU A 35 -11.22 -4.99 -1.28
N ALA A 36 -10.08 -5.32 -1.89
CA ALA A 36 -9.81 -6.64 -2.43
C ALA A 36 -8.75 -7.34 -1.59
N ALA A 37 -9.07 -8.53 -1.08
CA ALA A 37 -8.10 -9.42 -0.47
C ALA A 37 -7.39 -10.20 -1.57
N ILE A 38 -6.07 -10.16 -1.56
CA ILE A 38 -5.21 -10.79 -2.56
C ILE A 38 -4.30 -11.78 -1.85
N ASP A 39 -4.36 -13.04 -2.26
CA ASP A 39 -3.37 -14.04 -1.87
C ASP A 39 -2.19 -13.99 -2.83
N LEU A 40 -1.00 -14.06 -2.25
CA LEU A 40 0.25 -14.24 -2.98
C LEU A 40 0.85 -15.58 -2.57
N ASP A 41 1.13 -16.42 -3.56
CA ASP A 41 1.80 -17.71 -3.34
C ASP A 41 3.17 -17.53 -2.68
N ASP A 42 3.49 -18.38 -1.69
CA ASP A 42 4.72 -18.33 -0.89
C ASP A 42 6.02 -18.45 -1.71
N ARG A 43 5.94 -18.96 -2.95
CA ARG A 43 7.08 -19.00 -3.89
C ARG A 43 7.45 -17.61 -4.42
N ALA A 44 6.64 -16.58 -4.17
CA ALA A 44 6.93 -15.22 -4.57
C ALA A 44 7.98 -14.59 -3.63
N ALA A 45 9.21 -14.49 -4.11
CA ALA A 45 10.28 -13.83 -3.36
C ALA A 45 10.06 -12.31 -3.32
N LEU A 46 9.68 -11.77 -2.15
CA LEU A 46 9.60 -10.34 -1.89
C LEU A 46 10.85 -9.86 -1.16
N LEU A 47 11.47 -8.79 -1.64
CA LEU A 47 12.57 -8.15 -0.92
C LEU A 47 12.00 -7.36 0.25
N ASP A 48 12.50 -7.62 1.44
CA ASP A 48 12.15 -6.88 2.64
C ASP A 48 12.99 -5.63 2.74
N LEU A 49 12.40 -4.46 2.51
CA LEU A 49 13.14 -3.21 2.66
C LEU A 49 13.16 -2.72 4.10
N ASP A 50 12.40 -3.30 5.03
CA ASP A 50 12.50 -3.00 6.46
C ASP A 50 13.67 -3.73 7.13
N ASP A 51 14.20 -4.79 6.48
CA ASP A 51 15.43 -5.45 6.90
C ASP A 51 16.66 -4.55 6.64
N PRO A 52 17.39 -4.10 7.68
CA PRO A 52 18.57 -3.26 7.53
C PRO A 52 19.70 -3.95 6.75
N GLY A 53 19.76 -5.29 6.78
CA GLY A 53 20.69 -6.09 5.99
C GLY A 53 20.41 -5.97 4.49
N VAL A 54 19.14 -6.02 4.08
CA VAL A 54 18.74 -5.79 2.68
C VAL A 54 19.04 -4.35 2.28
N LEU A 55 18.71 -3.36 3.11
CA LEU A 55 19.00 -1.96 2.82
C LEU A 55 20.50 -1.74 2.61
N ARG A 56 21.35 -2.28 3.49
CA ARG A 56 22.81 -2.20 3.38
C ARG A 56 23.30 -2.88 2.10
N ALA A 57 22.85 -4.10 1.82
CA ALA A 57 23.25 -4.86 0.64
C ALA A 57 22.85 -4.16 -0.67
N ARG A 58 21.74 -3.41 -0.67
CA ARG A 58 21.23 -2.66 -1.83
C ARG A 58 21.63 -1.18 -1.82
N GLN A 59 22.44 -0.75 -0.86
CA GLN A 59 22.89 0.64 -0.67
C GLN A 59 21.71 1.64 -0.62
N LEU A 60 20.61 1.22 -0.02
CA LEU A 60 19.40 2.03 0.13
C LEU A 60 19.44 2.76 1.46
N ARG A 61 19.16 4.07 1.43
CA ARG A 61 18.93 4.85 2.64
C ARG A 61 17.48 4.69 3.07
N PRO A 62 17.18 4.40 4.36
CA PRO A 62 15.81 4.26 4.82
C PRO A 62 14.93 5.46 4.42
N SER A 63 15.42 6.69 4.64
CA SER A 63 14.71 7.94 4.30
C SER A 63 14.37 8.11 2.81
N HIS A 64 14.96 7.32 1.94
CA HIS A 64 14.71 7.32 0.49
C HIS A 64 13.79 6.19 0.03
N VAL A 65 13.45 5.23 0.88
CA VAL A 65 12.56 4.10 0.55
C VAL A 65 11.10 4.54 0.67
N ALA A 66 10.68 4.93 1.86
CA ALA A 66 9.32 5.39 2.13
C ALA A 66 9.20 6.90 1.91
N THR A 67 9.22 7.32 0.64
CA THR A 67 9.09 8.73 0.24
C THR A 67 8.24 8.89 -1.01
N ARG A 68 7.66 10.09 -1.20
CA ARG A 68 6.90 10.45 -2.41
C ARG A 68 7.78 10.90 -3.58
N GLN A 69 9.10 10.94 -3.40
CA GLN A 69 10.04 11.35 -4.45
C GLN A 69 10.23 10.27 -5.52
N ARG A 70 9.35 10.26 -6.53
CA ARG A 70 9.39 9.26 -7.63
C ARG A 70 10.72 9.19 -8.36
N ARG A 71 11.42 10.32 -8.52
CA ARG A 71 12.78 10.37 -9.11
C ARG A 71 13.81 9.54 -8.34
N VAL A 72 13.54 9.25 -7.07
CA VAL A 72 14.37 8.41 -6.20
C VAL A 72 13.82 6.99 -6.17
N THR A 73 12.53 6.82 -5.90
CA THR A 73 11.94 5.50 -5.64
C THR A 73 11.78 4.66 -6.91
N GLN A 74 11.53 5.24 -8.08
CA GLN A 74 11.36 4.49 -9.33
C GLN A 74 12.66 3.84 -9.84
N PRO A 75 13.80 4.56 -9.90
CA PRO A 75 15.08 3.92 -10.24
C PRO A 75 15.48 2.80 -9.27
N GLN A 76 15.22 2.98 -7.97
CA GLN A 76 15.44 1.93 -6.97
C GLN A 76 14.57 0.71 -7.26
N ALA A 77 13.25 0.89 -7.44
CA ALA A 77 12.34 -0.20 -7.76
C ALA A 77 12.75 -0.94 -9.04
N LEU A 78 13.20 -0.21 -10.08
CA LEU A 78 13.72 -0.82 -11.31
C LEU A 78 14.99 -1.64 -11.07
N ALA A 79 15.93 -1.15 -10.26
CA ALA A 79 17.14 -1.89 -9.91
C ALA A 79 16.80 -3.18 -9.14
N LEU A 80 15.85 -3.11 -8.20
CA LEU A 80 15.39 -4.26 -7.43
C LEU A 80 14.62 -5.27 -8.29
N TYR A 81 13.78 -4.80 -9.22
CA TYR A 81 13.10 -5.63 -10.22
C TYR A 81 14.08 -6.48 -11.04
N ARG A 82 15.19 -5.87 -11.47
CA ARG A 82 16.24 -6.55 -12.24
C ARG A 82 16.93 -7.70 -11.49
N THR A 83 16.82 -7.75 -10.16
CA THR A 83 17.41 -8.83 -9.36
C THR A 83 16.66 -10.15 -9.39
N GLY A 84 15.48 -10.19 -10.02
CA GLY A 84 14.67 -11.41 -10.06
C GLY A 84 13.45 -11.39 -9.14
N ALA A 85 13.43 -10.50 -8.15
CA ALA A 85 12.40 -10.43 -7.11
C ALA A 85 10.98 -10.28 -7.69
N SER A 86 10.00 -10.89 -7.02
CA SER A 86 8.57 -10.78 -7.37
C SER A 86 7.97 -9.45 -6.91
N GLY A 87 8.58 -8.80 -5.93
CA GLY A 87 8.13 -7.52 -5.40
C GLY A 87 8.95 -7.06 -4.21
N LEU A 88 8.43 -6.05 -3.52
CA LEU A 88 9.06 -5.35 -2.40
C LEU A 88 8.06 -5.21 -1.26
N ARG A 89 8.54 -5.39 -0.02
CA ARG A 89 7.86 -4.96 1.21
C ARG A 89 8.59 -3.73 1.76
N TRP A 90 7.84 -2.76 2.27
CA TRP A 90 8.38 -1.51 2.81
C TRP A 90 7.38 -0.91 3.80
N TRP A 91 7.86 -0.15 4.78
CA TRP A 91 6.98 0.48 5.78
C TRP A 91 6.15 1.62 5.18
N SER A 92 4.94 1.81 5.68
CA SER A 92 4.06 2.90 5.25
C SER A 92 4.61 4.27 5.64
N THR A 93 4.29 5.29 4.83
CA THR A 93 4.59 6.70 5.17
C THR A 93 3.61 7.31 6.17
N PHE A 94 2.53 6.60 6.50
CA PHE A 94 1.52 7.05 7.47
C PHE A 94 1.74 6.46 8.86
N GLU A 95 2.12 5.19 8.94
CA GLU A 95 2.42 4.45 10.17
C GLU A 95 3.56 3.47 9.85
N SER A 96 4.70 3.61 10.52
CA SER A 96 5.90 2.82 10.19
C SER A 96 5.76 1.33 10.51
N LEU A 97 4.83 0.95 11.39
CA LEU A 97 4.55 -0.45 11.68
C LEU A 97 3.71 -1.15 10.60
N TRP A 98 3.08 -0.39 9.70
CA TRP A 98 2.30 -0.98 8.61
C TRP A 98 3.16 -1.33 7.42
N THR A 99 2.89 -2.49 6.82
CA THR A 99 3.66 -2.99 5.68
C THR A 99 2.92 -2.75 4.37
N ASN A 100 3.53 -1.94 3.50
CA ASN A 100 3.14 -1.80 2.11
C ASN A 100 3.86 -2.84 1.24
N VAL A 101 3.13 -3.33 0.23
CA VAL A 101 3.63 -4.29 -0.77
C VAL A 101 3.50 -3.71 -2.18
N THR A 102 4.61 -3.72 -2.90
CA THR A 102 4.69 -3.40 -4.32
C THR A 102 5.07 -4.66 -5.08
N LEU A 103 4.20 -5.14 -5.96
CA LEU A 103 4.48 -6.31 -6.79
C LEU A 103 4.89 -5.89 -8.19
N PHE A 104 5.80 -6.67 -8.76
CA PHE A 104 6.16 -6.58 -10.16
C PHE A 104 5.28 -7.51 -11.00
N ASP A 105 5.20 -7.24 -12.29
CA ASP A 105 4.42 -7.99 -13.28
C ASP A 105 4.62 -9.51 -13.22
N ARG A 106 5.85 -9.98 -12.99
CA ARG A 106 6.18 -11.41 -12.85
C ARG A 106 5.55 -12.12 -11.65
N ALA A 107 5.02 -11.38 -10.69
CA ALA A 107 4.24 -11.95 -9.59
C ALA A 107 2.83 -12.36 -10.03
N THR A 108 2.33 -11.84 -11.16
CA THR A 108 0.94 -12.06 -11.62
C THR A 108 0.49 -13.51 -11.62
N PRO A 109 1.27 -14.50 -12.11
CA PRO A 109 0.85 -15.91 -12.11
C PRO A 109 0.69 -16.52 -10.71
N ARG A 110 1.14 -15.81 -9.67
CA ARG A 110 1.12 -16.21 -8.26
C ARG A 110 0.05 -15.46 -7.46
N LEU A 111 -0.77 -14.64 -8.12
CA LEU A 111 -1.81 -13.84 -7.47
C LEU A 111 -3.17 -14.48 -7.62
N ARG A 112 -3.92 -14.49 -6.52
CA ARG A 112 -5.33 -14.87 -6.50
C ARG A 112 -6.13 -13.81 -5.77
N VAL A 113 -7.25 -13.39 -6.36
CA VAL A 113 -8.23 -12.58 -5.63
C VAL A 113 -9.02 -13.51 -4.73
N ALA A 114 -8.90 -13.33 -3.41
CA ALA A 114 -9.57 -14.14 -2.41
C ALA A 114 -10.97 -13.61 -2.10
N ASP A 115 -11.11 -12.29 -1.98
CA ASP A 115 -12.38 -11.62 -1.70
C ASP A 115 -12.38 -10.20 -2.29
N VAL A 116 -13.57 -9.68 -2.58
CA VAL A 116 -13.77 -8.29 -2.97
C VAL A 116 -15.05 -7.77 -2.32
N ARG A 117 -14.91 -6.75 -1.47
CA ARG A 117 -16.03 -6.07 -0.83
C ARG A 117 -16.04 -4.59 -1.15
N ARG A 118 -17.22 -4.05 -1.48
CA ARG A 118 -17.42 -2.60 -1.63
C ARG A 118 -17.21 -1.90 -0.29
N LEU A 119 -16.47 -0.80 -0.28
CA LEU A 119 -16.31 0.05 0.90
C LEU A 119 -17.58 0.86 1.15
N ARG A 120 -18.00 0.94 2.41
CA ARG A 120 -19.12 1.76 2.89
C ARG A 120 -18.65 2.69 4.01
N PRO A 121 -19.27 3.87 4.19
CA PRO A 121 -18.87 4.80 5.25
C PRO A 121 -18.96 4.21 6.68
N GLY A 122 -19.84 3.24 6.89
CA GLY A 122 -20.01 2.57 8.18
C GLY A 122 -19.12 1.33 8.39
N ASP A 123 -18.23 1.00 7.46
CA ASP A 123 -17.28 -0.10 7.66
C ASP A 123 -16.24 0.30 8.70
N ALA A 124 -15.89 -0.61 9.62
CA ALA A 124 -14.89 -0.34 10.67
C ALA A 124 -13.55 0.14 10.11
N ASP A 125 -13.00 -0.56 9.11
CA ASP A 125 -11.73 -0.15 8.47
C ASP A 125 -11.78 1.25 7.81
N VAL A 126 -12.98 1.69 7.38
CA VAL A 126 -13.18 3.04 6.81
C VAL A 126 -13.24 4.08 7.92
N HIS A 127 -13.85 3.75 9.06
CA HIS A 127 -13.85 4.61 10.24
C HIS A 127 -12.43 4.81 10.78
N ASP A 128 -11.67 3.73 10.98
CA ASP A 128 -10.29 3.80 11.47
C ASP A 128 -9.38 4.62 10.53
N ALA A 129 -9.55 4.43 9.22
CA ALA A 129 -8.83 5.21 8.23
C ALA A 129 -9.24 6.69 8.25
N ALA A 130 -10.53 6.98 8.43
CA ALA A 130 -11.04 8.35 8.53
C ALA A 130 -10.51 9.06 9.78
N GLU A 131 -10.50 8.38 10.93
CA GLU A 131 -9.94 8.89 12.19
C GLU A 131 -8.46 9.26 12.03
N LEU A 132 -7.63 8.35 11.52
CA LEU A 132 -6.21 8.60 11.29
C LEU A 132 -5.97 9.80 10.34
N LEU A 133 -6.85 9.96 9.35
CA LEU A 133 -6.76 11.05 8.38
C LEU A 133 -7.46 12.34 8.83
N GLY A 134 -8.08 12.36 10.02
CA GLY A 134 -8.88 13.50 10.49
C GLY A 134 -10.04 13.84 9.54
N ILE A 135 -10.65 12.83 8.93
CA ILE A 135 -11.87 12.99 8.13
C ILE A 135 -13.05 12.92 9.09
N ALA A 136 -13.68 14.06 9.36
CA ALA A 136 -14.79 14.16 10.30
C ALA A 136 -16.01 13.38 9.79
N PRO A 137 -16.84 12.80 10.68
CA PRO A 137 -18.14 12.27 10.29
C PRO A 137 -19.03 13.40 9.70
N ALA A 138 -19.95 13.05 8.82
CA ALA A 138 -20.99 13.96 8.33
C ALA A 138 -22.01 14.32 9.41
#